data_AF-A0A953M4W9-F1
#
_entry.id   AF-A0A953M4W9-F1
#
_cell.length_a   1.000
_cell.length_b   1.000
_cell.length_c   1.000
_cell.angle_alpha   90.00
_cell.angle_beta   90.00
_cell.angle_gamma   90.00
#
_symmetry.space_group_name_H-M   'P 1'
#
loop_
_entity.id
_entity.type
_entity.pdbx_description
1 polymer ?
#
loop_
_entity_poly.entity_id
_entity_poly.type
_entity_poly.pdbx_seq_one_letter_code
_entity_poly.pdbx_strand_id
1 'polypeptide(L)'
;MRRVSVDIGGTFTDCFLAFDGRNVEAKSLTTHHNLASGFMEALKRACEELGKDVGEVLSSIDAVRYATTLGTNALIERKGPRVGVITTAGYESSVPLMRARGYGDGLPGAQQVDLPGADRPRPLVPMRMIVGIQERIDYKGEAMLVIDETDVRTQVRRLVDQGAQAFVVALVNSVVNPAHEKQVERIILSEYPTHVLGAIPIVLSHRVAGRKAEYARTMSAVLDAFLHDQMYHGMSSLEIALRKGGYRRPMLLVHNTSGMAQMNSTHALQTIHSGPIAGLEATNYLSRTWKEPNLIATDMGGTSFDIGLVTADGVKFYDFNPVIDRWLVSTPMTYLHTLGA
;
A
#
# COMPACT_ATOMS: atom_id res chain seq x y z
N MET A 1 27.01 7.84 9.30
CA MET A 1 26.26 7.23 8.18
C MET A 1 25.63 8.36 7.39
N ARG A 2 25.87 8.40 6.09
CA ARG A 2 25.32 9.39 5.15
C ARG A 2 23.98 8.88 4.65
N ARG A 3 22.90 9.64 4.83
CA ARG A 3 21.55 9.20 4.49
C ARG A 3 20.70 10.36 3.99
N VAL A 4 19.80 10.03 3.08
CA VAL A 4 18.69 10.91 2.68
C VAL A 4 17.41 10.21 3.07
N SER A 5 16.56 10.92 3.80
CA SER A 5 15.19 10.52 4.06
C SER A 5 14.27 11.52 3.37
N VAL A 6 13.26 11.04 2.66
CA VAL A 6 12.26 11.89 2.03
C VAL A 6 10.87 11.44 2.45
N ASP A 7 10.00 12.40 2.73
CA ASP A 7 8.57 12.20 2.85
C ASP A 7 7.86 13.02 1.77
N ILE A 8 7.14 12.34 0.88
CA ILE A 8 6.35 12.99 -0.17
C ILE A 8 4.88 13.00 0.27
N GLY A 9 4.46 14.18 0.72
CA GLY A 9 3.08 14.50 1.04
C GLY A 9 2.28 15.00 -0.17
N GLY A 10 1.01 15.33 0.06
CA GLY A 10 0.15 15.94 -0.95
C GLY A 10 0.64 17.33 -1.38
N THR A 11 1.01 18.19 -0.44
CA THR A 11 1.37 19.60 -0.74
C THR A 11 2.88 19.80 -0.90
N PHE A 12 3.65 19.18 -0.01
CA PHE A 12 5.10 19.39 0.09
C PHE A 12 5.85 18.07 0.09
N THR A 13 7.09 18.16 -0.39
CA THR A 13 8.09 17.11 -0.29
C THR A 13 9.17 17.57 0.68
N ASP A 14 9.30 16.83 1.78
CA ASP A 14 10.23 17.10 2.86
C ASP A 14 11.44 16.19 2.74
N CYS A 15 12.65 16.77 2.75
CA CYS A 15 13.91 16.06 2.57
C CYS A 15 14.82 16.32 3.78
N PHE A 16 15.28 15.25 4.40
CA PHE A 16 16.23 15.27 5.50
C PHE A 16 17.54 14.62 5.04
N LEU A 17 18.60 15.42 4.96
CA LEU A 17 19.95 15.00 4.58
C LEU A 17 20.83 14.96 5.82
N ALA A 18 21.27 13.76 6.21
CA ALA A 18 22.33 13.60 7.20
C ALA A 18 23.63 13.25 6.48
N PHE A 19 24.62 14.14 6.54
CA PHE A 19 25.87 14.02 5.82
C PHE A 19 27.05 14.46 6.71
N ASP A 20 27.98 13.53 6.98
CA ASP A 20 29.20 13.79 7.77
C ASP A 20 28.98 14.56 9.08
N GLY A 21 27.97 14.17 9.84
CA GLY A 21 27.65 14.76 11.15
C GLY A 21 26.84 16.05 11.08
N ARG A 22 26.52 16.56 9.88
CA ARG A 22 25.57 17.64 9.67
C ARG A 22 24.22 17.09 9.26
N ASN A 23 23.16 17.73 9.75
CA ASN A 23 21.78 17.45 9.36
C ASN A 23 21.22 18.70 8.70
N VAL A 24 20.62 18.55 7.53
CA VAL A 24 19.97 19.63 6.79
C VAL A 24 18.56 19.20 6.42
N GLU A 25 17.62 20.11 6.62
CA GLU A 25 16.22 19.97 6.27
C GLU A 25 15.91 20.88 5.09
N ALA A 26 15.31 20.32 4.05
CA ALA A 26 14.90 21.08 2.89
C ALA A 26 13.49 20.68 2.46
N LYS A 27 12.78 21.63 1.86
CA LYS A 27 11.39 21.48 1.46
C LYS A 27 11.21 21.97 0.04
N SER A 28 10.39 21.26 -0.74
CA SER A 28 9.93 21.67 -2.07
C SER A 28 8.44 21.41 -2.23
N LEU A 29 7.84 21.94 -3.30
CA LEU A 29 6.45 21.65 -3.64
C LEU A 29 6.34 20.24 -4.22
N THR A 30 5.30 19.51 -3.82
CA THR A 30 5.02 18.21 -4.42
C THR A 30 4.62 18.39 -5.88
N THR A 31 5.34 17.71 -6.76
CA THR A 31 5.05 17.70 -8.21
C THR A 31 4.24 16.45 -8.55
N HIS A 32 2.92 16.49 -8.44
CA HIS A 32 2.06 15.30 -8.57
C HIS A 32 2.22 14.51 -9.88
N HIS A 33 2.52 15.20 -10.98
CA HIS A 33 2.74 14.57 -12.28
C HIS A 33 4.15 13.99 -12.44
N ASN A 34 5.08 14.32 -11.54
CA ASN A 34 6.44 13.80 -11.51
C ASN A 34 7.06 13.94 -10.10
N LEU A 35 6.83 12.94 -9.25
CA LEU A 35 7.30 12.95 -7.86
C LEU A 35 8.82 13.05 -7.75
N ALA A 36 9.55 12.52 -8.73
CA ALA A 36 11.01 12.58 -8.77
C ALA A 36 11.52 14.02 -8.85
N SER A 37 10.84 14.89 -9.59
CA SER A 37 11.24 16.30 -9.71
C SER A 37 11.18 17.03 -8.37
N GLY A 38 10.09 16.86 -7.62
CA GLY A 38 9.94 17.48 -6.30
C GLY A 38 11.02 17.01 -5.33
N PHE A 39 11.30 15.71 -5.29
CA PHE A 39 12.37 15.16 -4.47
C PHE A 39 13.76 15.67 -4.86
N MET A 40 14.10 15.67 -6.15
CA MET A 40 15.40 16.16 -6.63
C MET A 40 15.57 17.65 -6.34
N GLU A 41 14.50 18.45 -6.39
CA GLU A 41 14.55 19.86 -6.00
C GLU A 41 14.82 20.03 -4.49
N ALA A 42 14.13 19.28 -3.64
CA ALA A 42 14.36 19.32 -2.20
C ALA A 42 15.79 18.88 -1.85
N LEU A 43 16.29 17.81 -2.48
CA LEU A 43 17.66 17.35 -2.32
C LEU A 43 18.68 18.40 -2.78
N LYS A 44 18.41 19.08 -3.91
CA LYS A 44 19.29 20.14 -4.41
C LYS A 44 19.43 21.28 -3.40
N ARG A 45 18.32 21.75 -2.82
CA ARG A 45 18.33 22.78 -1.77
C ARG A 45 19.15 22.35 -0.55
N ALA A 46 18.99 21.09 -0.10
CA ALA A 46 19.79 20.55 1.00
C ALA A 46 21.29 20.48 0.68
N CYS A 47 21.65 20.17 -0.57
CA CYS A 47 23.04 20.15 -1.02
C CYS A 47 23.64 21.56 -1.14
N GLU A 48 22.85 22.53 -1.61
CA GLU A 48 23.24 23.95 -1.68
C GLU A 48 23.61 24.50 -0.30
N GLU A 49 22.84 24.17 0.76
CA GLU A 49 23.14 24.55 2.14
C GLU A 49 24.43 23.91 2.68
N LEU A 50 24.75 22.69 2.25
CA LEU A 50 26.03 22.04 2.56
C LEU A 50 27.20 22.51 1.69
N GLY A 51 26.95 23.33 0.66
CA GLY A 51 27.95 23.71 -0.33
C GLY A 51 28.48 22.53 -1.14
N LYS A 52 27.61 21.54 -1.43
CA LYS A 52 27.95 20.29 -2.10
C LYS A 52 27.19 20.13 -3.41
N ASP A 53 27.80 19.40 -4.35
CA ASP A 53 27.12 18.98 -5.57
C ASP A 53 26.21 17.77 -5.30
N VAL A 54 25.06 17.72 -5.97
CA VAL A 54 24.07 16.64 -5.80
C VAL A 54 24.65 15.28 -6.19
N GLY A 55 25.47 15.22 -7.25
CA GLY A 55 26.09 13.97 -7.70
C GLY A 55 27.16 13.45 -6.73
N GLU A 56 27.94 14.35 -6.13
CA GLU A 56 28.88 14.01 -5.05
C GLU A 56 28.15 13.44 -3.83
N VAL A 57 27.04 14.06 -3.45
CA VAL A 57 26.23 13.61 -2.31
C VAL A 57 25.58 12.26 -2.61
N LEU A 58 24.89 12.10 -3.73
CA LEU A 58 24.20 10.86 -4.10
C LEU A 58 25.13 9.66 -4.28
N SER A 59 26.31 9.86 -4.86
CA SER A 59 27.29 8.78 -5.03
C SER A 59 27.86 8.29 -3.70
N SER A 60 27.83 9.12 -2.66
CA SER A 60 28.44 8.85 -1.36
C SER A 60 27.45 8.54 -0.23
N ILE A 61 26.14 8.64 -0.49
CA ILE A 61 25.07 8.28 0.47
C ILE A 61 24.95 6.76 0.66
N ASP A 62 24.88 6.33 1.91
CA ASP A 62 24.74 4.92 2.30
C ASP A 62 23.32 4.39 2.08
N ALA A 63 22.29 5.23 2.27
CA ALA A 63 20.90 4.84 2.11
C ALA A 63 19.98 6.02 1.75
N VAL A 64 19.05 5.78 0.84
CA VAL A 64 17.89 6.63 0.58
C VAL A 64 16.63 5.93 1.13
N ARG A 65 15.91 6.63 2.00
CA ARG A 65 14.67 6.18 2.64
C ARG A 65 13.51 7.05 2.19
N TYR A 66 12.38 6.43 1.92
CA TYR A 66 11.23 7.08 1.32
C TYR A 66 9.96 6.72 2.08
N ALA A 67 9.20 7.74 2.47
CA ALA A 67 7.85 7.64 2.97
C ALA A 67 6.91 8.48 2.07
N THR A 68 5.62 8.11 2.06
CA THR A 68 4.62 8.88 1.32
C THR A 68 3.22 8.71 1.88
N THR A 69 2.40 9.74 1.69
CA THR A 69 0.96 9.73 1.95
C THR A 69 0.12 9.60 0.67
N LEU A 70 0.73 9.42 -0.51
CA LEU A 70 0.03 9.33 -1.79
C LEU A 70 -0.98 8.18 -1.82
N GLY A 71 -0.61 7.01 -1.29
CA GLY A 71 -1.52 5.86 -1.24
C GLY A 71 -2.78 6.12 -0.42
N THR A 72 -2.64 6.82 0.72
CA THR A 72 -3.78 7.21 1.56
C THR A 72 -4.68 8.22 0.82
N ASN A 73 -4.10 9.23 0.17
CA ASN A 73 -4.86 10.23 -0.58
C ASN A 73 -5.60 9.63 -1.79
N ALA A 74 -4.97 8.71 -2.51
CA ALA A 74 -5.59 7.99 -3.62
C ALA A 74 -6.88 7.28 -3.22
N LEU A 75 -6.89 6.68 -2.04
CA LEU A 75 -8.03 5.95 -1.51
C LEU A 75 -9.17 6.89 -1.11
N ILE A 76 -8.84 8.02 -0.47
CA ILE A 76 -9.79 9.07 -0.08
C ILE A 76 -10.42 9.68 -1.34
N GLU A 77 -9.61 10.05 -2.34
CA GLU A 77 -10.06 10.65 -3.59
C GLU A 77 -10.70 9.65 -4.56
N ARG A 78 -10.68 8.35 -4.24
CA ARG A 78 -11.13 7.25 -5.09
C ARG A 78 -10.47 7.27 -6.48
N LYS A 79 -9.19 7.64 -6.55
CA LYS A 79 -8.38 7.67 -7.77
C LYS A 79 -7.49 6.43 -7.84
N GLY A 80 -7.93 5.45 -8.62
CA GLY A 80 -7.16 4.24 -8.89
C GLY A 80 -7.70 3.51 -10.13
N PRO A 81 -6.99 2.45 -10.57
CA PRO A 81 -7.41 1.66 -11.72
C PRO A 81 -8.73 0.94 -11.44
N ARG A 82 -9.46 0.63 -12.50
CA ARG A 82 -10.63 -0.25 -12.41
C ARG A 82 -10.19 -1.68 -12.15
N VAL A 83 -10.29 -2.12 -10.90
CA VAL A 83 -9.92 -3.49 -10.50
C VAL A 83 -11.03 -4.48 -10.86
N GLY A 84 -10.65 -5.59 -11.51
CA GLY A 84 -11.49 -6.77 -11.69
C GLY A 84 -11.09 -7.88 -10.71
N VAL A 85 -12.05 -8.47 -10.01
CA VAL A 85 -11.81 -9.54 -9.03
C VAL A 85 -12.26 -10.87 -9.61
N ILE A 86 -11.36 -11.86 -9.55
CA ILE A 86 -11.60 -13.25 -9.91
C ILE A 86 -11.58 -14.04 -8.60
N THR A 87 -12.70 -14.68 -8.26
CA THR A 87 -12.85 -15.47 -7.04
C THR A 87 -13.41 -16.86 -7.34
N THR A 88 -13.52 -17.70 -6.33
CA THR A 88 -14.19 -19.00 -6.43
C THR A 88 -15.67 -18.81 -6.75
N ALA A 89 -16.23 -19.55 -7.71
CA ALA A 89 -17.66 -19.50 -8.03
C ALA A 89 -18.52 -19.70 -6.76
N GLY A 90 -19.54 -18.84 -6.61
CA GLY A 90 -20.38 -18.76 -5.42
C GLY A 90 -19.85 -17.85 -4.29
N TYR A 91 -18.65 -17.28 -4.43
CA TYR A 91 -18.06 -16.32 -3.47
C TYR A 91 -18.04 -14.87 -3.99
N GLU A 92 -18.64 -14.58 -5.14
CA GLU A 92 -18.64 -13.26 -5.79
C GLU A 92 -19.24 -12.16 -4.90
N SER A 93 -20.22 -12.54 -4.06
CA SER A 93 -20.88 -11.61 -3.14
C SER A 93 -20.06 -11.29 -1.89
N SER A 94 -18.91 -11.94 -1.65
CA SER A 94 -18.17 -11.80 -0.39
C SER A 94 -17.64 -10.39 -0.15
N VAL A 95 -17.10 -9.76 -1.20
CA VAL A 95 -16.63 -8.37 -1.17
C VAL A 95 -17.79 -7.37 -0.98
N PRO A 96 -18.85 -7.39 -1.80
CA PRO A 96 -20.02 -6.51 -1.63
C PRO A 96 -20.72 -6.63 -0.29
N LEU A 97 -20.82 -7.85 0.27
CA LEU A 97 -21.50 -8.08 1.54
C LEU A 97 -20.73 -7.54 2.74
N MET A 98 -19.40 -7.41 2.63
CA MET A 98 -18.51 -6.91 3.69
C MET A 98 -18.74 -7.61 5.04
N ARG A 99 -18.89 -8.95 5.02
CA ARG A 99 -19.23 -9.77 6.20
C ARG A 99 -20.44 -9.27 6.99
N ALA A 100 -21.36 -8.57 6.34
CA ALA A 100 -22.49 -7.86 6.93
C ALA A 100 -22.15 -6.75 7.95
N ARG A 101 -20.87 -6.42 8.20
CA ARG A 101 -20.45 -5.38 9.16
C ARG A 101 -19.89 -4.12 8.52
N GLY A 102 -19.63 -4.14 7.21
CA GLY A 102 -19.03 -3.02 6.49
C GLY A 102 -19.79 -1.68 6.54
N TYR A 103 -21.05 -1.67 6.98
CA TYR A 103 -21.79 -0.42 7.21
C TYR A 103 -21.20 0.40 8.37
N GLY A 104 -20.55 -0.24 9.34
CA GLY A 104 -19.94 0.42 10.50
C GLY A 104 -18.41 0.49 10.46
N ASP A 105 -17.75 -0.36 9.67
CA ASP A 105 -16.28 -0.39 9.60
C ASP A 105 -15.72 0.99 9.23
N GLY A 106 -14.80 1.51 10.05
CA GLY A 106 -14.11 2.80 9.81
C GLY A 106 -14.90 4.03 10.27
N LEU A 107 -16.06 3.87 10.89
CA LEU A 107 -16.85 4.98 11.43
C LEU A 107 -16.63 5.20 12.94
N PRO A 108 -16.89 6.41 13.47
CA PRO A 108 -16.95 6.64 14.91
C PRO A 108 -17.98 5.76 15.60
N GLY A 109 -17.74 5.39 16.86
CA GLY A 109 -18.60 4.45 17.60
C GLY A 109 -20.09 4.83 17.64
N ALA A 110 -20.41 6.13 17.72
CA ALA A 110 -21.79 6.61 17.69
C ALA A 110 -22.50 6.29 16.36
N GLN A 111 -21.80 6.34 15.23
CA GLN A 111 -22.35 6.02 13.91
C GLN A 111 -22.40 4.50 13.67
N GLN A 112 -21.50 3.73 14.29
CA GLN A 112 -21.54 2.26 14.18
C GLN A 112 -22.80 1.64 14.79
N VAL A 113 -23.37 2.28 15.81
CA VAL A 113 -24.59 1.83 16.49
C VAL A 113 -25.88 2.44 15.92
N ASP A 114 -25.77 3.40 15.00
CA ASP A 114 -26.90 3.99 14.29
C ASP A 114 -27.36 3.07 13.15
N LEU A 115 -28.08 2.00 13.52
CA LEU A 115 -28.61 1.04 12.55
C LEU A 115 -29.59 1.66 11.52
N PRO A 116 -30.47 2.61 11.89
CA PRO A 116 -31.31 3.30 10.92
C PRO A 116 -30.51 4.09 9.86
N GLY A 117 -29.39 4.70 10.25
CA GLY A 117 -28.49 5.43 9.37
C GLY A 117 -27.41 4.58 8.68
N ALA A 118 -27.40 3.26 8.91
CA ALA A 118 -26.34 2.38 8.45
C ALA A 118 -26.32 2.26 6.92
N ASP A 119 -25.22 2.69 6.31
CA ASP A 119 -24.97 2.54 4.88
C ASP A 119 -23.55 2.01 4.60
N ARG A 120 -23.44 1.15 3.58
CA ARG A 120 -22.15 0.61 3.15
C ARG A 120 -21.40 1.65 2.34
N PRO A 121 -20.06 1.72 2.45
CA PRO A 121 -19.28 2.59 1.60
C PRO A 121 -19.48 2.25 0.13
N ARG A 122 -19.36 3.27 -0.74
CA ARG A 122 -19.31 3.06 -2.18
C ARG A 122 -18.21 2.05 -2.52
N PRO A 123 -18.51 0.95 -3.23
CA PRO A 123 -17.56 -0.13 -3.45
C PRO A 123 -16.38 0.31 -4.31
N LEU A 124 -15.16 -0.10 -3.91
CA LEU A 124 -13.97 0.00 -4.75
C LEU A 124 -14.09 -0.88 -6.00
N VAL A 125 -14.70 -2.05 -5.85
CA VAL A 125 -14.96 -3.00 -6.94
C VAL A 125 -16.48 -3.21 -7.03
N PRO A 126 -17.16 -2.67 -8.06
CA PRO A 126 -18.59 -2.90 -8.23
C PRO A 126 -18.85 -4.36 -8.61
N MET A 127 -20.01 -4.91 -8.25
CA MET A 127 -20.35 -6.33 -8.45
C MET A 127 -20.13 -6.85 -9.87
N ARG A 128 -20.37 -6.03 -10.90
CA ARG A 128 -20.13 -6.40 -12.31
C ARG A 128 -18.67 -6.73 -12.62
N MET A 129 -17.74 -6.14 -11.87
CA MET A 129 -16.30 -6.36 -11.95
C MET A 129 -15.82 -7.53 -11.08
N ILE A 130 -16.75 -8.36 -10.59
CA ILE A 130 -16.44 -9.56 -9.81
C ILE A 130 -16.98 -10.76 -10.57
N VAL A 131 -16.10 -11.73 -10.82
CA VAL A 131 -16.43 -12.98 -11.53
C VAL A 131 -15.99 -14.17 -10.69
N GLY A 132 -16.81 -15.21 -10.71
CA GLY A 132 -16.48 -16.50 -10.13
C GLY A 132 -15.96 -17.43 -11.22
N ILE A 133 -14.90 -18.18 -10.91
CA ILE A 133 -14.42 -19.28 -11.75
C ILE A 133 -14.74 -20.63 -11.10
N GLN A 134 -14.90 -21.66 -11.92
CA GLN A 134 -15.21 -23.01 -11.46
C GLN A 134 -13.95 -23.71 -10.97
N GLU A 135 -13.60 -23.50 -9.71
CA GLU A 135 -12.56 -24.25 -9.02
C GLU A 135 -12.92 -24.45 -7.54
N ARG A 136 -12.26 -25.38 -6.84
CA ARG A 136 -12.41 -25.51 -5.39
C ARG A 136 -11.21 -26.19 -4.74
N ILE A 137 -10.69 -25.55 -3.70
CA ILE A 137 -9.72 -26.13 -2.77
C ILE A 137 -10.38 -26.25 -1.40
N ASP A 138 -10.30 -27.43 -0.78
CA ASP A 138 -10.84 -27.67 0.56
C ASP A 138 -9.98 -27.04 1.67
N TYR A 139 -10.37 -27.25 2.92
CA TYR A 139 -9.63 -26.68 4.06
C TYR A 139 -8.28 -27.36 4.34
N LYS A 140 -8.05 -28.57 3.79
CA LYS A 140 -6.79 -29.32 3.89
C LYS A 140 -5.81 -28.96 2.76
N GLY A 141 -6.29 -28.27 1.73
CA GLY A 141 -5.50 -27.90 0.56
C GLY A 141 -5.68 -28.84 -0.63
N GLU A 142 -6.60 -29.79 -0.55
CA GLU A 142 -6.90 -30.73 -1.63
C GLU A 142 -7.81 -30.08 -2.68
N ALA A 143 -7.50 -30.32 -3.95
CA ALA A 143 -8.31 -29.82 -5.07
C ALA A 143 -9.58 -30.68 -5.20
N MET A 144 -10.71 -30.11 -4.82
CA MET A 144 -12.04 -30.73 -4.96
C MET A 144 -12.62 -30.54 -6.36
N LEU A 145 -12.33 -29.40 -6.97
CA LEU A 145 -12.70 -29.08 -8.34
C LEU A 145 -11.50 -28.41 -9.00
N VAL A 146 -10.96 -29.05 -10.05
CA VAL A 146 -9.84 -28.53 -10.82
C VAL A 146 -10.26 -27.34 -11.67
N ILE A 147 -9.32 -26.45 -11.98
CA ILE A 147 -9.57 -25.30 -12.86
C ILE A 147 -9.91 -25.77 -14.27
N ASP A 148 -11.04 -25.28 -14.80
CA ASP A 148 -11.30 -25.24 -16.24
C ASP A 148 -10.69 -23.96 -16.84
N GLU A 149 -9.66 -24.12 -17.67
CA GLU A 149 -9.02 -22.96 -18.29
C GLU A 149 -9.94 -22.20 -19.25
N THR A 150 -10.94 -22.86 -19.83
CA THR A 150 -11.90 -22.22 -20.76
C THR A 150 -12.81 -21.26 -20.02
N ASP A 151 -13.27 -21.66 -18.83
CA ASP A 151 -14.04 -20.80 -17.93
C ASP A 151 -13.19 -19.60 -17.48
N VAL A 152 -11.95 -19.83 -17.03
CA VAL A 152 -11.03 -18.73 -16.64
C VAL A 152 -10.88 -17.70 -17.77
N ARG A 153 -10.60 -18.14 -19.00
CA ARG A 153 -10.49 -17.26 -20.17
C ARG A 153 -11.78 -16.47 -20.42
N THR A 154 -12.92 -17.14 -20.31
CA THR A 154 -14.23 -16.51 -20.50
C THR A 154 -14.49 -15.41 -19.46
N GLN A 155 -14.24 -15.69 -18.18
CA GLN A 155 -14.43 -14.71 -17.11
C GLN A 155 -13.42 -13.55 -17.19
N VAL A 156 -12.17 -13.81 -17.55
CA VAL A 156 -11.14 -12.77 -17.76
C VAL A 156 -11.55 -11.84 -18.89
N ARG A 157 -11.96 -12.36 -20.05
CA ARG A 157 -12.44 -11.55 -21.18
C ARG A 157 -13.62 -10.68 -20.78
N ARG A 158 -14.57 -11.24 -20.01
CA ARG A 158 -15.71 -10.47 -19.48
C ARG A 158 -15.27 -9.28 -18.61
N LEU A 159 -14.21 -9.41 -17.82
CA LEU A 159 -13.67 -8.30 -17.04
C LEU A 159 -12.94 -7.28 -17.94
N VAL A 160 -12.19 -7.74 -18.94
CA VAL A 160 -11.53 -6.87 -19.92
C VAL A 160 -12.54 -6.03 -20.69
N ASP A 161 -13.62 -6.65 -21.19
CA ASP A 161 -14.70 -5.98 -21.92
C ASP A 161 -15.41 -4.91 -21.06
N GLN A 162 -15.40 -5.07 -19.74
CA GLN A 162 -15.91 -4.09 -18.77
C GLN A 162 -14.88 -3.01 -18.38
N GLY A 163 -13.68 -3.06 -18.96
CA GLY A 163 -12.61 -2.09 -18.79
C GLY A 163 -11.72 -2.34 -17.58
N ALA A 164 -11.48 -3.61 -17.19
CA ALA A 164 -10.51 -3.94 -16.15
C ALA A 164 -9.11 -3.41 -16.50
N GLN A 165 -8.49 -2.74 -15.54
CA GLN A 165 -7.13 -2.17 -15.62
C GLN A 165 -6.16 -2.85 -14.64
N ALA A 166 -6.68 -3.67 -13.72
CA ALA A 166 -5.91 -4.54 -12.84
C ALA A 166 -6.74 -5.77 -12.48
N PHE A 167 -6.10 -6.92 -12.29
CA PHE A 167 -6.75 -8.13 -11.82
C PHE A 167 -6.35 -8.47 -10.39
N VAL A 168 -7.33 -8.89 -9.60
CA VAL A 168 -7.12 -9.53 -8.31
C VAL A 168 -7.63 -10.96 -8.40
N VAL A 169 -6.77 -11.93 -8.15
CA VAL A 169 -7.15 -13.34 -8.04
C VAL A 169 -7.20 -13.69 -6.56
N ALA A 170 -8.40 -13.96 -6.05
CA ALA A 170 -8.67 -14.23 -4.64
C ALA A 170 -9.54 -15.48 -4.49
N LEU A 171 -8.89 -16.64 -4.56
CA LEU A 171 -9.56 -17.94 -4.47
C LEU A 171 -9.66 -18.39 -3.02
N VAL A 172 -10.72 -19.15 -2.70
CA VAL A 172 -10.92 -19.69 -1.36
C VAL A 172 -9.79 -20.68 -1.03
N ASN A 173 -9.27 -20.59 0.20
CA ASN A 173 -8.15 -21.42 0.70
C ASN A 173 -6.83 -21.30 -0.09
N SER A 174 -6.63 -20.25 -0.89
CA SER A 174 -5.36 -20.04 -1.62
C SER A 174 -4.12 -19.89 -0.72
N VAL A 175 -4.31 -19.46 0.54
CA VAL A 175 -3.25 -19.41 1.56
C VAL A 175 -2.83 -20.79 2.06
N VAL A 176 -3.69 -21.81 1.91
CA VAL A 176 -3.38 -23.21 2.23
C VAL A 176 -2.72 -23.87 1.03
N ASN A 177 -3.29 -23.69 -0.17
CA ASN A 177 -2.71 -24.17 -1.41
C ASN A 177 -2.87 -23.10 -2.52
N PRO A 178 -1.78 -22.43 -2.93
CA PRO A 178 -1.83 -21.35 -3.92
C PRO A 178 -1.81 -21.85 -5.37
N ALA A 179 -1.87 -23.17 -5.62
CA ALA A 179 -1.72 -23.73 -6.95
C ALA A 179 -2.73 -23.17 -7.96
N HIS A 180 -3.99 -23.03 -7.57
CA HIS A 180 -5.03 -22.49 -8.44
C HIS A 180 -4.83 -21.01 -8.76
N GLU A 181 -4.48 -20.16 -7.78
CA GLU A 181 -4.18 -18.74 -8.05
C GLU A 181 -3.00 -18.59 -9.02
N LYS A 182 -1.95 -19.40 -8.87
CA LYS A 182 -0.79 -19.41 -9.78
C LYS A 182 -1.14 -19.95 -11.17
N GLN A 183 -2.08 -20.88 -11.28
CA GLN A 183 -2.56 -21.37 -12.57
C GLN A 183 -3.38 -20.30 -13.29
N VAL A 184 -4.27 -19.60 -12.59
CA VAL A 184 -5.00 -18.45 -13.16
C VAL A 184 -4.03 -17.36 -13.63
N GLU A 185 -3.00 -17.02 -12.85
CA GLU A 185 -1.93 -16.08 -13.26
C GLU A 185 -1.31 -16.50 -14.60
N ARG A 186 -0.92 -17.77 -14.75
CA ARG A 186 -0.34 -18.29 -15.99
C ARG A 186 -1.30 -18.21 -17.17
N ILE A 187 -2.58 -18.51 -16.97
CA ILE A 187 -3.60 -18.44 -18.04
C ILE A 187 -3.77 -16.99 -18.49
N ILE A 188 -3.91 -16.04 -17.56
CA ILE A 188 -4.03 -14.61 -17.88
C ILE A 188 -2.79 -14.13 -18.65
N LEU A 189 -1.59 -14.47 -18.18
CA LEU A 189 -0.33 -14.10 -18.86
C LEU A 189 -0.15 -14.74 -20.24
N SER A 190 -0.83 -15.86 -20.51
CA SER A 190 -0.84 -16.48 -21.84
C SER A 190 -1.75 -15.73 -22.83
N GLU A 191 -2.86 -15.15 -22.37
CA GLU A 191 -3.77 -14.36 -23.21
C GLU A 191 -3.33 -12.89 -23.33
N TYR A 192 -2.81 -12.32 -22.25
CA TYR A 192 -2.34 -10.94 -22.15
C TYR A 192 -0.87 -10.89 -21.68
N PRO A 193 0.09 -11.28 -22.53
CA PRO A 193 1.51 -11.21 -22.19
C PRO A 193 1.99 -9.81 -21.79
N THR A 194 2.98 -9.74 -20.91
CA THR A 194 3.53 -8.45 -20.40
C THR A 194 4.15 -7.54 -21.47
N HIS A 195 4.48 -8.10 -22.64
CA HIS A 195 5.11 -7.36 -23.74
C HIS A 195 4.13 -6.89 -24.82
N VAL A 196 2.84 -7.24 -24.72
CA VAL A 196 1.81 -6.79 -25.67
C VAL A 196 1.01 -5.61 -25.13
N LEU A 197 0.45 -4.82 -26.05
CA LEU A 197 -0.52 -3.78 -25.71
C LEU A 197 -1.75 -4.46 -25.09
N GLY A 198 -2.08 -4.10 -23.85
CA GLY A 198 -3.15 -4.74 -23.07
C GLY A 198 -2.66 -5.63 -21.92
N ALA A 199 -1.36 -5.60 -21.59
CA ALA A 199 -0.88 -6.19 -20.34
C ALA A 199 -1.56 -5.53 -19.12
N ILE A 200 -2.18 -6.35 -18.28
CA ILE A 200 -2.90 -5.90 -17.08
C ILE A 200 -2.17 -6.47 -15.85
N PRO A 201 -1.83 -5.66 -14.83
CA PRO A 201 -1.20 -6.15 -13.61
C PRO A 201 -2.11 -7.16 -12.88
N ILE A 202 -1.50 -8.24 -12.38
CA ILE A 202 -2.19 -9.33 -11.68
C ILE A 202 -1.69 -9.38 -10.24
N VAL A 203 -2.62 -9.28 -9.29
CA VAL A 203 -2.35 -9.38 -7.86
C VAL A 203 -2.96 -10.68 -7.33
N LEU A 204 -2.12 -11.52 -6.73
CA LEU A 204 -2.54 -12.78 -6.13
C LEU A 204 -2.76 -12.61 -4.63
N SER A 205 -3.95 -12.94 -4.15
CA SER A 205 -4.34 -12.68 -2.77
C SER A 205 -3.44 -13.39 -1.75
N HIS A 206 -2.93 -14.59 -2.08
CA HIS A 206 -2.02 -15.34 -1.19
C HIS A 206 -0.63 -14.68 -1.05
N ARG A 207 -0.20 -13.86 -2.03
CA ARG A 207 1.09 -13.14 -1.97
C ARG A 207 0.96 -11.86 -1.14
N VAL A 208 -0.17 -11.15 -1.26
CA VAL A 208 -0.41 -9.91 -0.51
C VAL A 208 -0.66 -10.18 0.97
N ALA A 209 -1.54 -11.14 1.29
CA ALA A 209 -1.89 -11.46 2.66
C ALA A 209 -2.01 -12.98 2.87
N GLY A 210 -0.99 -13.57 3.50
CA GLY A 210 -0.89 -15.01 3.78
C GLY A 210 -1.79 -15.53 4.91
N ARG A 211 -2.94 -14.89 5.17
CA ARG A 211 -3.83 -15.21 6.30
C ARG A 211 -5.21 -15.65 5.84
N LYS A 212 -5.83 -16.52 6.65
CA LYS A 212 -7.25 -16.88 6.51
C LYS A 212 -8.14 -15.66 6.82
N ALA A 213 -9.40 -15.72 6.41
CA ALA A 213 -10.39 -14.64 6.25
C ALA A 213 -10.45 -14.13 4.81
N GLU A 214 -11.35 -14.74 4.02
CA GLU A 214 -11.54 -14.46 2.60
C GLU A 214 -11.81 -12.96 2.35
N TYR A 215 -12.86 -12.37 2.93
CA TYR A 215 -13.16 -10.95 2.73
C TYR A 215 -11.95 -10.02 2.99
N ALA A 216 -11.31 -10.15 4.15
CA ALA A 216 -10.19 -9.27 4.53
C ALA A 216 -8.97 -9.49 3.63
N ARG A 217 -8.69 -10.74 3.22
CA ARG A 217 -7.60 -11.06 2.27
C ARG A 217 -7.90 -10.52 0.88
N THR A 218 -9.11 -10.73 0.37
CA THR A 218 -9.57 -10.23 -0.92
C THR A 218 -9.49 -8.70 -0.94
N MET A 219 -9.99 -8.02 0.11
CA MET A 219 -9.91 -6.56 0.22
C MET A 219 -8.47 -6.04 0.34
N SER A 220 -7.58 -6.76 1.02
CA SER A 220 -6.15 -6.42 1.05
C SER A 220 -5.55 -6.43 -0.35
N ALA A 221 -5.85 -7.46 -1.14
CA ALA A 221 -5.39 -7.57 -2.53
C ALA A 221 -6.05 -6.53 -3.46
N VAL A 222 -7.32 -6.21 -3.23
CA VAL A 222 -8.03 -5.12 -3.95
C VAL A 222 -7.38 -3.78 -3.68
N LEU A 223 -7.09 -3.44 -2.42
CA LEU A 223 -6.40 -2.20 -2.08
C LEU A 223 -4.98 -2.17 -2.65
N ASP A 224 -4.25 -3.29 -2.60
CA ASP A 224 -2.91 -3.39 -3.19
C ASP A 224 -2.95 -3.12 -4.70
N ALA A 225 -3.89 -3.72 -5.43
CA ALA A 225 -4.10 -3.50 -6.86
C ALA A 225 -4.56 -2.07 -7.17
N PHE A 226 -5.43 -1.50 -6.33
CA PHE A 226 -5.94 -0.15 -6.50
C PHE A 226 -4.86 0.93 -6.30
N LEU A 227 -3.86 0.65 -5.46
CA LEU A 227 -2.75 1.56 -5.18
C LEU A 227 -1.51 1.29 -6.04
N HIS A 228 -1.49 0.16 -6.75
CA HIS A 228 -0.32 -0.30 -7.51
C HIS A 228 0.18 0.75 -8.51
N ASP A 229 -0.72 1.34 -9.30
CA ASP A 229 -0.37 2.25 -10.39
C ASP A 229 0.35 3.51 -9.90
N GLN A 230 -0.21 4.14 -8.85
CA GLN A 230 0.37 5.34 -8.24
C GLN A 230 1.75 5.06 -7.65
N MET A 231 1.90 3.93 -6.98
CA MET A 231 3.18 3.55 -6.40
C MET A 231 4.20 3.16 -7.45
N TYR A 232 3.83 2.33 -8.42
CA TYR A 232 4.79 1.78 -9.37
C TYR A 232 5.35 2.87 -10.29
N HIS A 233 4.50 3.70 -10.89
CA HIS A 233 4.97 4.79 -11.75
C HIS A 233 5.69 5.89 -10.96
N GLY A 234 5.13 6.27 -9.81
CA GLY A 234 5.72 7.28 -8.93
C GLY A 234 7.13 6.88 -8.48
N MET A 235 7.26 5.69 -7.89
CA MET A 235 8.54 5.20 -7.34
C MET A 235 9.56 4.86 -8.42
N SER A 236 9.14 4.28 -9.56
CA SER A 236 10.06 3.94 -10.65
C SER A 236 10.72 5.19 -11.22
N SER A 237 9.96 6.29 -11.39
CA SER A 237 10.51 7.55 -11.87
C SER A 237 11.59 8.11 -10.93
N LEU A 238 11.38 7.95 -9.62
CA LEU A 238 12.28 8.43 -8.57
C LEU A 238 13.54 7.57 -8.49
N GLU A 239 13.42 6.24 -8.62
CA GLU A 239 14.58 5.34 -8.70
C GLU A 239 15.45 5.65 -9.92
N ILE A 240 14.85 5.91 -11.08
CA ILE A 240 15.58 6.30 -12.30
C ILE A 240 16.30 7.63 -12.08
N ALA A 241 15.65 8.62 -11.47
CA ALA A 241 16.27 9.91 -11.18
C ALA A 241 17.48 9.78 -10.24
N LEU A 242 17.34 9.00 -9.16
CA LEU A 242 18.44 8.69 -8.25
C LEU A 242 19.62 8.02 -8.96
N ARG A 243 19.35 7.03 -9.82
CA ARG A 243 20.38 6.33 -10.60
C ARG A 243 21.10 7.26 -11.58
N LYS A 244 20.38 8.18 -12.22
CA LYS A 244 20.97 9.23 -13.08
C LYS A 244 21.84 10.20 -12.27
N GLY A 245 21.42 10.53 -11.05
CA GLY A 245 22.20 11.34 -10.11
C GLY A 245 23.40 10.64 -9.46
N GLY A 246 23.67 9.37 -9.79
CA GLY A 246 24.85 8.64 -9.31
C GLY A 246 24.61 7.72 -8.12
N TYR A 247 23.38 7.62 -7.59
CA TYR A 247 23.04 6.66 -6.55
C TYR A 247 22.97 5.24 -7.13
N ARG A 248 23.71 4.29 -6.55
CA ARG A 248 23.82 2.90 -7.04
C ARG A 248 23.23 1.86 -6.10
N ARG A 249 22.81 2.27 -4.91
CA ARG A 249 22.23 1.38 -3.90
C ARG A 249 20.70 1.29 -4.07
N PRO A 250 20.03 0.32 -3.45
CA PRO A 250 18.57 0.25 -3.46
C PRO A 250 17.94 1.41 -2.69
N MET A 251 16.81 1.92 -3.19
CA MET A 251 15.95 2.81 -2.40
C MET A 251 15.08 1.98 -1.46
N LEU A 252 14.92 2.44 -0.22
CA LEU A 252 14.12 1.77 0.81
C LEU A 252 12.80 2.53 1.04
N LEU A 253 11.68 1.84 0.90
CA LEU A 253 10.35 2.32 1.23
C LEU A 253 10.05 2.00 2.69
N VAL A 254 9.58 2.99 3.44
CA VAL A 254 9.11 2.82 4.81
C VAL A 254 7.78 2.08 4.79
N HIS A 255 7.65 1.07 5.64
CA HIS A 255 6.44 0.29 5.78
C HIS A 255 5.65 0.74 7.01
N ASN A 256 4.34 0.54 6.95
CA ASN A 256 3.41 0.79 8.05
C ASN A 256 3.50 -0.23 9.19
N THR A 257 4.48 -1.13 9.14
CA THR A 257 4.87 -2.06 10.21
C THR A 257 6.11 -1.59 10.97
N SER A 258 6.59 -0.36 10.71
CA SER A 258 7.86 0.22 11.18
C SER A 258 9.12 -0.36 10.52
N GLY A 259 8.96 -1.25 9.54
CA GLY A 259 10.05 -1.78 8.73
C GLY A 259 10.39 -0.90 7.52
N MET A 260 11.35 -1.36 6.70
CA MET A 260 11.59 -0.81 5.37
C MET A 260 12.09 -1.89 4.43
N ALA A 261 11.69 -1.82 3.16
CA ALA A 261 12.13 -2.76 2.12
C ALA A 261 12.34 -2.07 0.78
N GLN A 262 12.94 -2.77 -0.16
CA GLN A 262 13.08 -2.30 -1.53
C GLN A 262 11.72 -2.28 -2.24
N MET A 263 11.61 -1.48 -3.29
CA MET A 263 10.37 -1.35 -4.07
C MET A 263 9.83 -2.69 -4.58
N ASN A 264 10.71 -3.57 -5.08
CA ASN A 264 10.35 -4.91 -5.58
C ASN A 264 9.83 -5.88 -4.50
N SER A 265 10.01 -5.54 -3.23
CA SER A 265 9.64 -6.33 -2.06
C SER A 265 8.58 -5.63 -1.19
N THR A 266 7.96 -4.58 -1.74
CA THR A 266 6.98 -3.76 -1.04
C THR A 266 5.64 -3.85 -1.74
N HIS A 267 4.62 -4.30 -1.01
CA HIS A 267 3.23 -4.18 -1.43
C HIS A 267 2.75 -2.75 -1.23
N ALA A 268 1.91 -2.26 -2.12
CA ALA A 268 1.43 -0.88 -2.05
C ALA A 268 0.65 -0.61 -0.76
N LEU A 269 -0.11 -1.61 -0.32
CA LEU A 269 -0.82 -1.62 0.96
C LEU A 269 0.10 -1.38 2.17
N GLN A 270 1.37 -1.75 2.11
CA GLN A 270 2.34 -1.58 3.21
C GLN A 270 2.85 -0.15 3.34
N THR A 271 2.59 0.73 2.37
CA THR A 271 3.07 2.12 2.40
C THR A 271 2.05 3.11 2.94
N ILE A 272 0.80 2.66 3.12
CA ILE A 272 -0.28 3.46 3.70
C ILE A 272 0.11 3.87 5.12
N HIS A 273 0.11 5.17 5.40
CA HIS A 273 0.57 5.76 6.68
C HIS A 273 2.07 5.60 6.95
N SER A 274 2.91 5.36 5.94
CA SER A 274 4.36 5.21 6.13
C SER A 274 5.04 6.44 6.76
N GLY A 275 4.60 7.66 6.42
CA GLY A 275 5.11 8.93 7.00
C GLY A 275 4.86 9.03 8.51
N PRO A 276 3.59 9.00 8.97
CA PRO A 276 3.27 9.02 10.39
C PRO A 276 3.94 7.91 11.21
N ILE A 277 4.07 6.70 10.64
CA ILE A 277 4.80 5.59 11.30
C ILE A 277 6.29 5.89 11.46
N ALA A 278 6.93 6.56 10.50
CA ALA A 278 8.31 7.02 10.65
C ALA A 278 8.44 8.05 11.80
N GLY A 279 7.48 8.95 11.94
CA GLY A 279 7.39 9.90 13.06
C GLY A 279 7.19 9.23 14.41
N LEU A 280 6.38 8.15 14.45
CA LEU A 280 6.19 7.34 15.65
C LEU A 280 7.49 6.63 16.07
N GLU A 281 8.26 6.10 15.12
CA GLU A 281 9.58 5.52 15.42
C GLU A 281 10.60 6.57 15.87
N ALA A 282 10.55 7.78 15.32
CA ALA A 282 11.35 8.90 15.84
C ALA A 282 10.96 9.24 17.29
N THR A 283 9.66 9.21 17.62
CA THR A 283 9.17 9.39 19.00
C THR A 283 9.66 8.27 19.92
N ASN A 284 9.68 7.03 19.46
CA ASN A 284 10.23 5.88 20.20
C ASN A 284 11.75 5.98 20.41
N TYR A 285 12.48 6.61 19.47
CA TYR A 285 13.88 6.94 19.69
C TYR A 285 14.07 8.05 20.74
N LEU A 286 13.23 9.10 20.69
CA LEU A 286 13.28 10.21 21.65
C LEU A 286 12.86 9.79 23.06
N SER A 287 11.90 8.87 23.20
CA SER A 287 11.45 8.31 24.48
C SER A 287 12.63 7.77 25.31
N ARG A 288 13.54 7.03 24.66
CA ARG A 288 14.76 6.48 25.27
C ARG A 288 15.77 7.56 25.63
N THR A 289 15.86 8.60 24.80
CA THR A 289 16.80 9.71 24.99
C THR A 289 16.37 10.59 26.17
N TRP A 290 15.07 10.88 26.27
CA TRP A 290 14.47 11.67 27.35
C TRP A 290 14.20 10.85 28.62
N LYS A 291 14.35 9.52 28.55
CA LYS A 291 13.99 8.58 29.62
C LYS A 291 12.51 8.66 30.00
N GLU A 292 11.67 9.02 29.04
CA GLU A 292 10.21 9.06 29.16
C GLU A 292 9.63 7.87 28.41
N PRO A 293 9.18 6.81 29.11
CA PRO A 293 8.81 5.55 28.45
C PRO A 293 7.49 5.64 27.70
N ASN A 294 6.59 6.56 28.06
CA ASN A 294 5.26 6.66 27.47
C ASN A 294 5.09 8.03 26.81
N LEU A 295 4.94 8.04 25.49
CA LEU A 295 4.76 9.26 24.71
C LEU A 295 3.58 9.11 23.76
N ILE A 296 2.85 10.20 23.57
CA ILE A 296 1.82 10.34 22.52
C ILE A 296 2.46 11.14 21.40
N ALA A 297 2.52 10.57 20.21
CA ALA A 297 2.90 11.26 18.99
C ALA A 297 1.65 11.77 18.31
N THR A 298 1.66 13.05 17.91
CA THR A 298 0.58 13.66 17.14
C THR A 298 1.18 14.38 15.94
N ASP A 299 0.68 14.08 14.74
CA ASP A 299 1.04 14.76 13.50
C ASP A 299 -0.20 15.41 12.90
N MET A 300 -0.12 16.71 12.60
CA MET A 300 -1.21 17.49 12.03
C MET A 300 -0.82 17.93 10.63
N GLY A 301 -1.40 17.24 9.64
CA GLY A 301 -1.28 17.60 8.23
C GLY A 301 -2.38 18.57 7.78
N GLY A 302 -2.40 18.86 6.49
CA GLY A 302 -3.46 19.66 5.87
C GLY A 302 -4.77 18.89 5.60
N THR A 303 -4.80 17.58 5.87
CA THR A 303 -5.89 16.67 5.47
C THR A 303 -6.25 15.65 6.56
N SER A 304 -5.30 15.32 7.43
CA SER A 304 -5.46 14.34 8.51
C SER A 304 -4.77 14.82 9.79
N PHE A 305 -5.25 14.30 10.92
CA PHE A 305 -4.60 14.36 12.21
C PHE A 305 -4.33 12.95 12.72
N ASP A 306 -3.06 12.60 12.84
CA ASP A 306 -2.57 11.25 13.07
C ASP A 306 -2.02 11.11 14.50
N ILE A 307 -2.52 10.14 15.26
CA ILE A 307 -2.16 9.92 16.68
C ILE A 307 -1.55 8.53 16.85
N GLY A 308 -0.34 8.46 17.40
CA GLY A 308 0.35 7.21 17.73
C GLY A 308 0.78 7.15 19.19
N LEU A 309 0.95 5.93 19.70
CA LEU A 309 1.35 5.67 21.09
C LEU A 309 2.68 4.93 21.14
N VAL A 310 3.61 5.47 21.93
CA VAL A 310 4.84 4.78 22.35
C VAL A 310 4.67 4.44 23.83
N THR A 311 4.95 3.19 24.18
CA THR A 311 4.94 2.74 25.58
C THR A 311 6.32 2.27 26.01
N ALA A 312 6.51 2.01 27.30
CA ALA A 312 7.77 1.50 27.86
C ALA A 312 8.32 0.28 27.11
N ASP A 313 7.40 -0.52 26.58
CA ASP A 313 7.63 -1.72 25.82
C ASP A 313 8.00 -1.48 24.34
N GLY A 314 8.00 -0.23 23.88
CA GLY A 314 8.20 0.20 22.50
C GLY A 314 6.90 0.42 21.73
N VAL A 315 7.02 0.42 20.40
CA VAL A 315 5.87 0.45 19.48
C VAL A 315 5.29 -0.96 19.38
N LYS A 316 4.39 -1.31 20.31
CA LYS A 316 3.81 -2.66 20.39
C LYS A 316 2.35 -2.76 19.96
N PHE A 317 1.70 -1.65 19.64
CA PHE A 317 0.31 -1.68 19.20
C PHE A 317 0.26 -2.00 17.72
N TYR A 318 0.15 -3.28 17.39
CA TYR A 318 -0.18 -3.72 16.03
C TYR A 318 -1.67 -4.03 15.96
N ASP A 319 -2.34 -3.49 14.96
CA ASP A 319 -3.63 -3.99 14.55
C ASP A 319 -3.43 -5.11 13.53
N PHE A 320 -3.93 -6.30 13.85
CA PHE A 320 -3.83 -7.47 12.99
C PHE A 320 -4.94 -7.52 11.94
N ASN A 321 -6.03 -6.79 12.11
CA ASN A 321 -7.07 -6.67 11.11
C ASN A 321 -7.53 -5.21 11.02
N PRO A 322 -6.65 -4.29 10.58
CA PRO A 322 -6.97 -2.89 10.55
C PRO A 322 -8.08 -2.59 9.54
N VAL A 323 -8.77 -1.47 9.77
CA VAL A 323 -9.67 -0.88 8.79
C VAL A 323 -8.97 0.31 8.16
N ILE A 324 -8.81 0.28 6.84
CA ILE A 324 -8.29 1.41 6.08
C ILE A 324 -9.47 2.09 5.39
N ASP A 325 -9.69 3.37 5.70
CA ASP A 325 -10.88 4.13 5.29
C ASP A 325 -12.17 3.44 5.78
N ARG A 326 -12.75 2.54 4.98
CA ARG A 326 -13.97 1.78 5.32
C ARG A 326 -13.80 0.27 5.08
N TRP A 327 -12.57 -0.19 4.82
CA TRP A 327 -12.27 -1.54 4.35
C TRP A 327 -11.41 -2.31 5.35
N LEU A 328 -11.95 -3.39 5.89
CA LEU A 328 -11.21 -4.33 6.73
C LEU A 328 -10.16 -5.08 5.89
N VAL A 329 -8.92 -5.08 6.35
CA VAL A 329 -7.80 -5.81 5.73
C VAL A 329 -7.19 -6.81 6.71
N SER A 330 -6.34 -7.71 6.21
CA SER A 330 -5.67 -8.74 7.01
C SER A 330 -4.15 -8.55 7.14
N THR A 331 -3.61 -7.53 6.47
CA THR A 331 -2.21 -7.10 6.60
C THR A 331 -2.02 -6.38 7.93
N PRO A 332 -1.15 -6.89 8.83
CA PRO A 332 -0.87 -6.22 10.10
C PRO A 332 -0.25 -4.84 9.88
N MET A 333 -0.65 -3.87 10.68
CA MET A 333 -0.13 -2.51 10.64
C MET A 333 0.11 -2.00 12.06
N THR A 334 1.08 -1.13 12.22
CA THR A 334 1.24 -0.37 13.45
C THR A 334 -0.02 0.48 13.65
N TYR A 335 -0.62 0.37 14.82
CA TYR A 335 -1.84 1.08 15.17
C TYR A 335 -1.57 2.57 15.19
N LEU A 336 -2.38 3.28 14.41
CA LEU A 336 -2.40 4.72 14.34
C LEU A 336 -3.85 5.15 14.26
N HIS A 337 -4.21 6.14 15.08
CA HIS A 337 -5.54 6.70 15.08
C HIS A 337 -5.55 7.96 14.22
N THR A 338 -6.16 7.87 13.05
CA THR A 338 -6.30 9.01 12.13
C THR A 338 -7.69 9.63 12.28
N LEU A 339 -7.73 10.93 12.51
CA LEU A 339 -8.93 11.77 12.44
C LEU A 339 -8.91 12.54 11.11
N GLY A 340 -10.02 12.53 10.38
CA GLY A 340 -10.22 13.45 9.25
C GLY A 340 -10.44 14.86 9.78
N ALA A 341 -9.69 15.83 9.26
CA ALA A 341 -9.80 17.24 9.63
C ALA A 341 -10.71 18.01 8.67
#